data_AF-A0A6J6SEC2-F1
#
_entry.id   AF-A0A6J6SEC2-F1
#
_cell.length_a   1.000
_cell.length_b   1.000
_cell.length_c   1.000
_cell.angle_alpha   90.00
_cell.angle_beta   90.00
_cell.angle_gamma   90.00
#
_symmetry.space_group_name_H-M   'P 1'
#
loop_
_entity.id
_entity.type
_entity.pdbx_description
1 polymer ?
#
loop_
_entity_poly.entity_id
_entity_poly.type
_entity_poly.pdbx_seq_one_letter_code
_entity_poly.pdbx_strand_id
1 'polypeptide(L)' 'MLERVGAGGIDSVIVDLSRPGAIDAIDAVVAAGVAVTAYGSHVDTGLLGAARAAGCREVLPRSRFFARLDRA' A
#
# COMPACT_ATOMS: atom_id res chain seq x y z
N MET A 1 7.62 -8.84 17.54
CA MET A 1 6.28 -9.21 18.04
C MET A 1 5.30 -8.85 16.94
N LEU A 2 4.86 -9.85 16.15
CA LEU A 2 3.80 -9.68 15.17
C LEU A 2 2.57 -10.37 15.75
N GLU A 3 1.65 -9.59 16.32
CA GLU A 3 0.37 -10.12 16.77
C GLU A 3 -0.56 -10.27 15.56
N ARG A 4 -1.01 -11.50 15.30
CA ARG A 4 -2.15 -11.77 14.42
C ARG A 4 -3.42 -11.61 15.23
N VAL A 5 -4.27 -10.65 14.83
CA VAL A 5 -5.67 -10.57 15.25
C VAL A 5 -6.52 -11.34 14.22
N GLY A 6 -7.44 -12.18 14.70
CA GLY A 6 -8.06 -13.27 13.93
C GLY A 6 -9.46 -13.01 13.34
N ALA A 7 -9.99 -14.09 12.75
CA ALA A 7 -11.37 -14.34 12.30
C ALA A 7 -11.91 -13.57 11.08
N GLY A 8 -11.11 -13.51 10.02
CA GLY A 8 -11.46 -13.05 8.68
C GLY A 8 -10.19 -13.01 7.84
N GLY A 9 -10.23 -13.36 6.56
CA GLY A 9 -9.09 -13.09 5.69
C GLY A 9 -8.80 -11.59 5.69
N ILE A 10 -7.53 -11.19 5.50
CA ILE A 10 -7.25 -9.78 5.23
C ILE A 10 -7.68 -9.53 3.79
N ASP A 11 -8.79 -8.80 3.62
CA ASP A 11 -9.31 -8.48 2.29
C ASP A 11 -8.50 -7.38 1.61
N SER A 12 -7.84 -6.49 2.37
CA SER A 12 -6.92 -5.46 1.86
C SER A 12 -6.00 -4.82 2.89
N VAL A 13 -4.90 -4.25 2.39
CA VAL A 13 -3.88 -3.51 3.15
C VAL A 13 -3.62 -2.15 2.51
N ILE A 14 -3.41 -1.14 3.35
CA ILE A 14 -2.97 0.20 2.92
C ILE A 14 -1.49 0.39 3.31
N VAL A 15 -0.66 0.82 2.37
CA VAL A 15 0.79 1.00 2.58
C VAL A 15 1.23 2.45 2.35
N ASP A 16 1.92 3.03 3.33
CA ASP A 16 2.62 4.31 3.19
C ASP A 16 4.02 4.08 2.63
N LEU A 17 4.25 4.53 1.39
CA LEU A 17 5.52 4.35 0.69
C LEU A 17 6.68 5.12 1.32
N SER A 18 6.42 6.09 2.20
CA SER A 18 7.52 6.78 2.91
C SER A 18 8.24 5.92 3.95
N ARG A 19 7.70 4.74 4.25
CA ARG A 19 8.31 3.81 5.20
C ARG A 19 9.43 3.01 4.53
N PRO A 20 10.61 2.90 5.16
CA PRO A 20 11.65 2.00 4.68
C PRO A 20 11.12 0.57 4.52
N GLY A 21 11.50 -0.11 3.44
CA GLY A 21 11.06 -1.48 3.14
C GLY A 21 9.61 -1.59 2.66
N ALA A 22 8.93 -0.48 2.32
CA ALA A 22 7.54 -0.52 1.86
C ALA A 22 7.34 -1.40 0.62
N ILE A 23 8.31 -1.41 -0.32
CA ILE A 23 8.21 -2.24 -1.53
C ILE A 23 8.30 -3.73 -1.18
N ASP A 24 9.28 -4.14 -0.37
CA ASP A 24 9.41 -5.53 0.08
C ASP A 24 8.15 -6.02 0.83
N ALA A 25 7.55 -5.13 1.62
CA ALA A 25 6.29 -5.42 2.31
C ALA A 25 5.12 -5.57 1.33
N ILE A 26 5.06 -4.74 0.28
CA ILE A 26 4.05 -4.87 -0.78
C ILE A 26 4.20 -6.22 -1.47
N ASP A 27 5.41 -6.60 -1.89
CA ASP A 27 5.67 -7.87 -2.57
C ASP A 27 5.20 -9.07 -1.74
N ALA A 28 5.49 -9.07 -0.42
CA ALA A 28 5.05 -10.13 0.47
C ALA A 28 3.52 -10.22 0.61
N VAL A 29 2.83 -9.07 0.69
CA VAL A 29 1.37 -9.01 0.84
C VAL A 29 0.66 -9.38 -0.47
N VAL A 30 1.17 -8.92 -1.61
CA VAL A 30 0.66 -9.28 -2.93
C VAL A 30 0.85 -10.77 -3.20
N ALA A 31 2.01 -11.35 -2.85
CA ALA A 31 2.27 -12.78 -2.96
C ALA A 31 1.33 -13.64 -2.09
N ALA A 32 0.84 -13.09 -0.98
CA ALA A 32 -0.18 -13.71 -0.14
C ALA A 32 -1.61 -13.59 -0.71
N GLY A 33 -1.78 -13.00 -1.90
CA GLY A 33 -3.09 -12.81 -2.55
C GLY A 33 -3.89 -11.65 -1.98
N VAL A 34 -3.29 -10.82 -1.13
CA VAL A 34 -3.98 -9.70 -0.49
C VAL A 34 -3.84 -8.45 -1.35
N ALA A 35 -4.99 -7.86 -1.60
CA ALA A 35 -5.20 -6.51 -2.12
C ALA A 35 -4.33 -5.42 -1.45
N VAL A 36 -3.52 -4.70 -2.24
CA VAL A 36 -2.75 -3.54 -1.70
C VAL A 36 -3.15 -2.23 -2.36
N THR A 37 -3.39 -1.21 -1.54
CA THR A 37 -3.47 0.20 -1.95
C THR A 37 -2.31 0.96 -1.32
N ALA A 38 -1.42 1.52 -2.12
CA ALA A 38 -0.27 2.28 -1.64
C ALA A 38 -0.44 3.79 -1.86
N TYR A 39 0.20 4.60 -1.02
CA TYR A 39 0.28 6.04 -1.25
C TYR A 39 1.66 6.60 -0.92
N GLY A 40 2.06 7.66 -1.63
CA GLY A 40 3.40 8.23 -1.51
C GLY A 40 3.49 9.67 -1.99
N SER A 41 4.71 10.23 -1.94
CA SER A 41 4.95 11.58 -2.45
C SER A 41 4.76 11.63 -3.96
N HIS A 42 4.08 12.66 -4.48
CA HIS A 42 3.84 12.79 -5.93
C HIS A 42 5.11 13.16 -6.72
N VAL A 43 6.11 13.73 -6.04
CA VAL A 43 7.42 14.02 -6.65
C VAL A 43 8.29 12.78 -6.75
N ASP A 44 8.00 11.74 -5.96
CA ASP A 44 8.72 10.47 -6.00
C ASP A 44 8.04 9.50 -6.98
N THR A 45 8.08 9.89 -8.26
CA THR A 45 7.45 9.13 -9.35
C THR A 45 8.05 7.75 -9.52
N GLY A 46 9.35 7.59 -9.20
CA GLY A 46 10.04 6.30 -9.21
C GLY A 46 9.46 5.34 -8.17
N LEU A 47 9.29 5.79 -6.93
CA LEU A 47 8.71 4.96 -5.86
C LEU A 47 7.24 4.62 -6.13
N LEU A 48 6.45 5.55 -6.66
CA LEU A 48 5.07 5.27 -7.11
C LEU A 48 5.06 4.24 -8.25
N GLY A 49 6.02 4.32 -9.18
CA GLY A 49 6.21 3.35 -10.26
C GLY A 49 6.58 1.96 -9.74
N ALA A 50 7.53 1.88 -8.80
CA ALA A 50 7.94 0.62 -8.17
C ALA A 50 6.77 -0.06 -7.45
N ALA A 51 5.96 0.70 -6.70
CA ALA A 51 4.78 0.17 -6.03
C ALA A 51 3.72 -0.39 -7.00
N ARG A 52 3.56 0.25 -8.18
CA ARG A 52 2.68 -0.27 -9.26
C ARG A 52 3.25 -1.57 -9.84
N ALA A 53 4.55 -1.60 -10.10
CA ALA A 53 5.23 -2.78 -10.63
C ALA A 53 5.18 -3.98 -9.66
N ALA A 54 5.17 -3.71 -8.35
CA ALA A 54 4.99 -4.69 -7.28
C ALA A 54 3.55 -5.27 -7.19
N GLY A 55 2.61 -4.84 -8.05
CA GLY A 55 1.28 -5.43 -8.13
C GLY A 55 0.23 -4.81 -7.21
N CYS A 56 0.46 -3.60 -6.69
CA CYS A 56 -0.59 -2.85 -5.99
C CYS A 56 -1.84 -2.72 -6.89
N ARG A 57 -3.03 -2.92 -6.31
CA ARG A 57 -4.30 -2.61 -7.00
C ARG A 57 -4.41 -1.13 -7.29
N GLU A 58 -4.00 -0.30 -6.33
CA GLU A 58 -4.03 1.14 -6.50
C GLU A 58 -2.78 1.78 -5.88
N VAL A 59 -2.26 2.81 -6.55
CA VAL A 59 -1.17 3.64 -6.03
C VAL A 59 -1.55 5.10 -6.22
N LEU A 60 -1.54 5.87 -5.14
CA LEU A 60 -2.01 7.26 -5.12
C LEU A 60 -0.93 8.24 -4.64
N PRO A 61 -0.90 9.46 -5.20
CA PRO A 61 -0.33 10.60 -4.51
C PRO A 61 -0.93 10.77 -3.11
N ARG A 62 -0.11 11.10 -2.11
CA ARG A 62 -0.53 11.29 -0.71
C ARG A 62 -1.70 12.26 -0.57
N SER A 63 -1.67 13.38 -1.30
CA SER A 63 -2.77 14.36 -1.29
C SER A 63 -4.09 13.78 -1.82
N ARG A 64 -4.05 12.94 -2.85
CA ARG A 64 -5.24 12.26 -3.40
C ARG A 64 -5.75 11.18 -2.45
N PHE A 65 -4.86 10.44 -1.80
CA PHE A 65 -5.23 9.42 -0.81
C PHE A 65 -6.03 10.05 0.34
N PHE A 66 -5.48 11.07 1.01
CA PHE A 66 -6.15 11.72 2.14
C PHE A 66 -7.42 12.47 1.71
N ALA A 67 -7.42 13.15 0.56
CA ALA A 67 -8.63 13.82 0.06
C ALA A 67 -9.80 12.88 -0.23
N ARG A 68 -9.54 11.58 -0.45
CA ARG A 68 -10.59 10.55 -0.56
C ARG A 68 -11.02 10.04 0.81
N LEU A 69 -10.07 9.87 1.74
CA LEU A 69 -10.35 9.42 3.09
C LEU A 69 -11.26 10.41 3.84
N ASP A 70 -11.07 11.71 3.64
CA ASP A 70 -11.91 12.76 4.24
C ASP A 70 -13.36 12.78 3.70
N ARG A 71 -13.65 12.02 2.64
CA ARG A 71 -14.98 11.95 2.00
C ARG A 71 -15.68 10.61 2.23
N ALA A 72 -15.00 9.64 2.84
CA ALA A 72 -15.52 8.31 3.15
C ALA A 72 -16.16 8.30 4.53
#